data_AF-A0A0G4MFZ3-F1
#
_entry.id   AF-A0A0G4MFZ3-F1
#
_cell.length_a   1.000
_cell.length_b   1.000
_cell.length_c   1.000
_cell.angle_alpha   90.00
_cell.angle_beta   90.00
_cell.angle_gamma   90.00
#
_symmetry.space_group_name_H-M   'P 1'
#
loop_
_entity.id
_entity.type
_entity.pdbx_description
1 polymer ?
#
loop_
_entity_poly.entity_id
_entity_poly.type
_entity_poly.pdbx_seq_one_letter_code
_entity_poly.pdbx_strand_id
1 'polypeptide(L)'
;MRFLHSLIPALALLCAGAAQAASSWGFDDASVSILRKPEAVKETLSPKGLLKTPITLGAKESIKIALTTKENGKAKRPHQAFLILRDTATGLEAPFPLNVKENGKGTVEIAQKDLPIQHSITPEHLEAYIIIGSFGSSAAIESPLFNLEIDRNPDDLRPLSYEAPLRYGKLNEQTHHYRKHDTSPNILLSLIGLGLVVATYPALLAAWGYFGANLNHAQQALSKAPVAHATFFGSILAMEGVFVAYHVGWKLLHILPIVGVVGTVTFLSGVKALSEVQGRRLAGLRQ
;
A
#
# COMPACT_ATOMS: atom_id res chain seq x y z
N MET A 1 -13.02 -38.16 83.15
CA MET A 1 -14.19 -38.08 82.26
C MET A 1 -14.39 -36.67 81.67
N ARG A 2 -13.52 -36.19 80.77
CA ARG A 2 -13.70 -34.85 80.13
C ARG A 2 -13.40 -34.79 78.63
N PHE A 3 -13.08 -35.92 77.99
CA PHE A 3 -12.76 -35.96 76.55
C PHE A 3 -13.92 -36.46 75.66
N LEU A 4 -14.98 -37.05 76.23
CA LEU A 4 -16.13 -37.55 75.48
C LEU A 4 -17.24 -36.51 75.26
N HIS A 5 -17.22 -35.38 75.98
CA HIS A 5 -18.27 -34.36 75.90
C HIS A 5 -18.00 -33.28 74.82
N SER A 6 -16.80 -33.24 74.24
CA SER A 6 -16.44 -32.29 73.18
C SER A 6 -16.59 -32.83 71.76
N LEU A 7 -16.78 -34.15 71.60
CA LEU A 7 -16.91 -34.80 70.29
C LEU A 7 -18.35 -34.73 69.73
N ILE A 8 -19.35 -34.62 70.60
CA ILE A 8 -20.77 -34.57 70.21
C ILE A 8 -21.14 -33.25 69.50
N PRO A 9 -20.77 -32.04 69.97
CA PRO A 9 -21.09 -30.81 69.25
C PRO A 9 -20.27 -30.65 67.96
N ALA A 10 -19.07 -31.22 67.90
CA ALA A 10 -18.22 -31.20 66.71
C ALA A 10 -18.79 -32.08 65.57
N LEU A 11 -19.39 -33.22 65.90
CA LEU A 11 -20.03 -34.09 64.91
C LEU A 11 -21.37 -33.52 64.41
N ALA A 12 -22.13 -32.83 65.28
CA ALA A 12 -23.38 -32.16 64.89
C ALA A 12 -23.15 -30.96 63.95
N LEU A 13 -22.04 -30.23 64.12
CA LEU A 13 -21.64 -29.14 63.22
C LEU A 13 -21.10 -29.64 61.87
N LEU A 14 -20.54 -30.86 61.80
CA LEU A 14 -20.10 -31.46 60.54
C LEU A 14 -21.27 -31.98 59.70
N CYS A 15 -22.36 -32.44 60.33
CA CYS A 15 -23.56 -32.92 59.62
C CYS A 15 -24.51 -31.80 59.16
N ALA A 16 -24.46 -30.61 59.75
CA ALA A 16 -25.25 -29.46 59.32
C ALA A 16 -24.70 -28.73 58.06
N GLY A 17 -23.47 -29.06 57.64
CA GLY A 17 -22.81 -28.43 56.49
C GLY A 17 -23.10 -29.05 55.12
N ALA A 18 -23.84 -30.15 55.05
CA ALA A 18 -23.96 -30.96 53.82
C ALA A 18 -25.09 -30.56 52.85
N ALA A 19 -25.68 -29.36 52.97
CA ALA A 19 -26.76 -28.93 52.08
C ALA A 19 -26.76 -27.43 51.75
N GLN A 20 -25.58 -26.84 51.51
CA GLN A 20 -25.51 -25.73 50.57
C GLN A 20 -24.83 -26.24 49.30
N ALA A 21 -25.61 -26.93 48.47
CA ALA A 21 -25.32 -26.91 47.05
C ALA A 21 -25.38 -25.43 46.64
N ALA A 22 -24.22 -24.85 46.34
CA ALA A 22 -24.14 -23.51 45.78
C ALA A 22 -25.12 -23.47 44.62
N SER A 23 -26.15 -22.65 44.75
CA SER A 23 -27.19 -22.62 43.73
C SER A 23 -26.54 -22.18 42.42
N SER A 24 -26.76 -22.87 41.32
CA SER A 24 -26.09 -22.55 40.06
C SER A 24 -27.12 -22.27 38.98
N TRP A 25 -26.86 -21.23 38.20
CA TRP A 25 -27.60 -21.01 36.96
C TRP A 25 -27.20 -22.04 35.92
N GLY A 26 -28.17 -22.46 35.12
CA GLY A 26 -27.98 -23.37 34.00
C GLY A 26 -29.04 -23.13 32.94
N PHE A 27 -28.99 -23.91 31.87
CA PHE A 27 -30.00 -23.89 30.84
C PHE A 27 -30.28 -25.31 30.34
N ASP A 28 -31.50 -25.55 29.87
CA ASP A 28 -31.93 -26.80 29.23
C ASP A 28 -32.76 -26.46 27.98
N ASP A 29 -33.07 -27.48 27.18
CA ASP A 29 -33.83 -27.36 25.92
C ASP A 29 -33.25 -26.30 24.97
N ALA A 30 -31.93 -26.17 24.93
CA ALA A 30 -31.26 -25.22 24.07
C ALA A 30 -31.20 -25.72 22.62
N SER A 31 -31.57 -24.87 21.68
CA SER A 31 -31.50 -25.16 20.25
C SER A 31 -31.06 -23.94 19.45
N VAL A 32 -30.24 -24.18 18.45
CA VAL A 32 -29.88 -23.21 17.41
C VAL A 32 -30.67 -23.55 16.16
N SER A 33 -31.29 -22.54 15.58
CA SER A 33 -32.00 -22.66 14.30
C SER A 33 -31.47 -21.61 13.34
N ILE A 34 -30.99 -22.04 12.18
CA ILE A 34 -30.63 -21.15 11.06
C ILE A 34 -31.90 -20.94 10.24
N LEU A 35 -32.42 -19.71 10.22
CA LEU A 35 -33.57 -19.35 9.40
C LEU A 35 -33.09 -19.07 7.96
N ARG A 36 -32.98 -20.14 7.16
CA ARG A 36 -32.81 -20.09 5.71
C ARG A 36 -34.18 -20.29 5.05
N LYS A 37 -34.55 -19.49 4.06
CA LYS A 37 -35.72 -19.80 3.19
C LYS A 37 -35.21 -20.78 2.12
N PRO A 38 -35.75 -22.00 1.95
CA PRO A 38 -37.08 -22.50 2.39
C PRO A 38 -37.11 -23.43 3.62
N GLU A 39 -35.98 -23.83 4.23
CA GLU A 39 -35.94 -24.75 5.37
C GLU A 39 -35.00 -24.28 6.49
N ALA A 40 -35.47 -24.38 7.74
CA ALA A 40 -34.69 -24.04 8.93
C ALA A 40 -33.93 -25.27 9.45
N VAL A 41 -32.59 -25.20 9.47
CA VAL A 41 -31.74 -26.25 10.05
C VAL A 41 -31.70 -26.05 11.57
N LYS A 42 -32.06 -27.08 12.34
CA LYS A 42 -32.13 -27.03 13.81
C LYS A 42 -31.13 -27.99 14.43
N GLU A 43 -30.25 -27.47 15.29
CA GLU A 43 -29.30 -28.25 16.08
C GLU A 43 -29.58 -28.07 17.58
N THR A 44 -29.35 -29.14 18.36
CA THR A 44 -29.58 -29.12 19.82
C THR A 44 -28.28 -28.78 20.53
N LEU A 45 -28.33 -27.82 21.44
CA LEU A 45 -27.19 -27.38 22.24
C LEU A 45 -27.19 -28.06 23.61
N SER A 46 -25.99 -28.33 24.12
CA SER A 46 -25.80 -28.91 25.44
C SER A 46 -25.10 -27.92 26.40
N PRO A 47 -25.36 -27.96 27.72
CA PRO A 47 -24.76 -27.04 28.68
C PRO A 47 -23.28 -27.28 28.98
N LYS A 48 -22.68 -28.34 28.45
CA LYS A 48 -21.31 -28.78 28.78
C LYS A 48 -20.46 -29.12 27.55
N GLY A 49 -20.85 -28.64 26.36
CA GLY A 49 -20.13 -29.00 25.15
C GLY A 49 -20.35 -28.01 24.02
N LEU A 50 -19.24 -27.63 23.40
CA LEU A 50 -19.19 -26.90 22.14
C LEU A 50 -19.69 -27.81 21.01
N LEU A 51 -20.54 -27.29 20.12
CA LEU A 51 -20.93 -27.99 18.89
C LEU A 51 -19.68 -28.27 18.04
N LYS A 52 -19.52 -29.53 17.61
CA LYS A 52 -18.34 -29.98 16.84
C LYS A 52 -18.33 -29.46 15.40
N THR A 53 -19.49 -29.11 14.86
CA THR A 53 -19.66 -28.56 13.52
C THR A 53 -19.81 -27.05 13.62
N PRO A 54 -18.95 -26.26 12.94
CA PRO A 54 -19.14 -24.82 12.86
C PRO A 54 -20.42 -24.50 12.09
N ILE A 55 -21.13 -23.48 12.55
CA ILE A 55 -22.37 -23.00 11.94
C ILE A 55 -22.01 -21.87 10.99
N THR A 56 -22.37 -22.02 9.71
CA THR A 56 -22.13 -20.97 8.70
C THR A 56 -23.38 -20.09 8.55
N LEU A 57 -23.20 -18.77 8.65
CA LEU A 57 -24.26 -17.76 8.48
C LEU A 57 -24.09 -17.01 7.15
N GLY A 58 -25.02 -17.18 6.23
CA GLY A 58 -25.02 -16.50 4.93
C GLY A 58 -25.73 -15.13 4.93
N ALA A 59 -25.46 -14.32 3.89
CA ALA A 59 -25.84 -12.90 3.70
C ALA A 59 -27.27 -12.49 4.13
N LYS A 60 -28.25 -13.38 3.97
CA LYS A 60 -29.69 -13.12 4.18
C LYS A 60 -30.29 -14.00 5.29
N GLU A 61 -29.45 -14.71 6.03
CA GLU A 61 -29.86 -15.66 7.04
C GLU A 61 -29.89 -14.99 8.42
N SER A 62 -30.72 -15.54 9.31
CA SER A 62 -30.68 -15.22 10.73
C SER A 62 -30.49 -16.48 11.55
N ILE A 63 -29.73 -16.37 12.63
CA ILE A 63 -29.59 -17.42 13.63
C ILE A 63 -30.50 -17.08 14.80
N LYS A 64 -31.35 -18.03 15.14
CA LYS A 64 -32.22 -17.96 16.30
C LYS A 64 -31.83 -19.03 17.30
N ILE A 65 -31.61 -18.59 18.53
CA ILE A 65 -31.28 -19.45 19.66
C ILE A 65 -32.46 -19.40 20.63
N ALA A 66 -32.94 -20.57 21.03
CA ALA A 66 -33.98 -20.73 22.02
C ALA A 66 -33.48 -21.65 23.13
N LEU A 67 -33.67 -21.28 24.39
CA LEU A 67 -33.25 -22.06 25.55
C LEU A 67 -34.13 -21.78 26.77
N THR A 68 -34.12 -22.68 27.74
CA THR A 68 -34.83 -22.51 29.01
C THR A 68 -33.82 -22.34 30.15
N THR A 69 -33.76 -21.14 30.70
CA THR A 69 -32.92 -20.80 31.86
C THR A 69 -33.46 -21.43 33.14
N LYS A 70 -32.56 -21.94 33.98
CA LYS A 70 -32.88 -22.62 35.23
C LYS A 70 -31.98 -22.15 36.37
N GLU A 71 -32.57 -22.01 37.55
CA GLU A 71 -31.88 -21.83 38.82
C GLU A 71 -32.17 -23.07 39.68
N ASN A 72 -31.15 -23.84 40.05
CA ASN A 72 -31.31 -25.09 40.80
C ASN A 72 -32.32 -26.08 40.18
N GLY A 73 -32.29 -26.20 38.85
CA GLY A 73 -33.16 -27.10 38.09
C GLY A 73 -34.60 -26.61 37.89
N LYS A 74 -34.99 -25.47 38.49
CA LYS A 74 -36.30 -24.84 38.27
C LYS A 74 -36.19 -23.73 37.24
N ALA A 75 -37.11 -23.72 36.28
CA ALA A 75 -37.16 -22.67 35.26
C ALA A 75 -37.49 -21.33 35.91
N LYS A 76 -36.62 -20.34 35.73
CA LYS A 76 -36.75 -19.01 36.34
C LYS A 76 -36.12 -17.97 35.45
N ARG A 77 -36.70 -16.77 35.43
CA ARG A 77 -36.14 -15.61 34.72
C ARG A 77 -34.90 -15.07 35.44
N PRO A 78 -33.71 -15.06 34.80
CA PRO A 78 -32.52 -14.39 35.33
C PRO A 78 -32.62 -12.87 35.17
N HIS A 79 -31.80 -12.13 35.92
CA HIS A 79 -31.67 -10.68 35.70
C HIS A 79 -30.79 -10.36 34.49
N GLN A 80 -29.81 -11.21 34.20
CA GLN A 80 -28.87 -11.06 33.09
C GLN A 80 -28.85 -12.35 32.26
N ALA A 81 -29.11 -12.23 30.97
CA ALA A 81 -28.95 -13.30 30.00
C ALA A 81 -28.51 -12.71 28.66
N PHE A 82 -27.26 -12.98 28.28
CA PHE A 82 -26.68 -12.50 27.03
C PHE A 82 -26.06 -13.66 26.26
N LEU A 83 -26.28 -13.68 24.96
CA LEU A 83 -25.43 -14.40 24.02
C LEU A 83 -24.33 -13.43 23.63
N ILE A 84 -23.08 -13.83 23.76
CA ILE A 84 -21.97 -13.01 23.33
C ILE A 84 -21.26 -13.71 22.18
N LEU A 85 -21.00 -12.94 21.13
CA LEU A 85 -20.14 -13.36 20.02
C LEU A 85 -18.79 -12.71 20.22
N ARG A 86 -17.73 -13.52 20.30
CA ARG A 86 -16.35 -13.04 20.44
C ARG A 86 -15.55 -13.40 19.21
N ASP A 87 -14.82 -12.42 18.69
CA ASP A 87 -13.81 -12.62 17.67
C ASP A 87 -12.52 -13.18 18.31
N THR A 88 -12.05 -14.34 17.84
CA THR A 88 -10.85 -15.02 18.34
C THR A 88 -9.57 -14.25 18.03
N ALA A 89 -9.53 -13.51 16.91
CA ALA A 89 -8.33 -12.80 16.47
C ALA A 89 -8.13 -11.49 17.24
N THR A 90 -9.21 -10.72 17.44
CA THR A 90 -9.15 -9.38 18.04
C THR A 90 -9.59 -9.34 19.51
N GLY A 91 -10.31 -10.37 19.97
CA GLY A 91 -10.94 -10.39 21.29
C GLY A 91 -12.15 -9.47 21.42
N LEU A 92 -12.66 -8.93 20.30
CA LEU A 92 -13.83 -8.05 20.32
C LEU A 92 -15.12 -8.83 20.59
N GLU A 93 -15.91 -8.34 21.52
CA GLU A 93 -17.15 -8.98 21.98
C GLU A 93 -18.39 -8.17 21.58
N ALA A 94 -19.45 -8.85 21.16
CA ALA A 94 -20.76 -8.26 20.87
C ALA A 94 -21.84 -8.97 21.67
N PRO A 95 -22.43 -8.30 22.68
CA PRO A 95 -23.48 -8.86 23.49
C PRO A 95 -24.87 -8.71 22.83
N PHE A 96 -25.60 -9.81 22.76
CA PHE A 96 -26.99 -9.88 22.30
C PHE A 96 -27.89 -10.34 23.45
N PRO A 97 -28.81 -9.49 23.95
CA PRO A 97 -29.68 -9.83 25.07
C PRO A 97 -30.69 -10.92 24.68
N LEU A 98 -30.89 -11.91 25.55
CA LEU A 98 -31.98 -12.87 25.40
C LEU A 98 -33.29 -12.27 25.90
N ASN A 99 -34.35 -12.43 25.11
CA ASN A 99 -35.70 -12.11 25.58
C ASN A 99 -36.23 -13.29 26.40
N VAL A 100 -36.04 -13.22 27.73
CA VAL A 100 -36.46 -14.28 28.66
C VAL A 100 -37.81 -13.97 29.29
N LYS A 101 -38.78 -14.87 29.12
CA LYS A 101 -40.10 -14.80 29.74
C LYS A 101 -40.04 -15.26 31.21
N GLU A 102 -41.10 -15.01 31.98
CA GLU A 102 -41.18 -15.41 33.40
C GLU A 102 -41.03 -16.92 33.61
N ASN A 103 -41.43 -17.72 32.62
CA ASN A 103 -41.27 -19.18 32.62
C ASN A 103 -39.84 -19.67 32.31
N GLY A 104 -38.84 -18.78 32.27
CA GLY A 104 -37.45 -19.09 32.00
C GLY A 104 -37.10 -19.32 30.53
N LYS A 105 -38.09 -19.33 29.60
CA LYS A 105 -37.83 -19.49 28.16
C LYS A 105 -37.26 -18.20 27.58
N GLY A 106 -36.04 -18.29 27.05
CA GLY A 106 -35.30 -17.22 26.40
C GLY A 106 -35.16 -17.45 24.90
N THR A 107 -35.33 -16.39 24.11
CA THR A 107 -35.03 -16.41 22.67
C THR A 107 -34.21 -15.20 22.26
N VAL A 108 -33.24 -15.41 21.38
CA VAL A 108 -32.50 -14.34 20.69
C VAL A 108 -32.44 -14.68 19.21
N GLU A 109 -32.63 -13.69 18.35
CA GLU A 109 -32.52 -13.82 16.90
C GLU A 109 -31.53 -12.76 16.41
N ILE A 110 -30.54 -13.19 15.65
CA ILE A 110 -29.45 -12.37 15.14
C ILE A 110 -29.40 -12.59 13.63
N ALA A 111 -29.74 -11.55 12.88
CA ALA A 111 -29.48 -11.54 11.45
C ALA A 111 -28.05 -11.07 11.19
N GLN A 112 -27.42 -11.51 10.10
CA GLN A 112 -26.06 -11.06 9.77
C GLN A 112 -25.97 -9.53 9.58
N LYS A 113 -27.06 -8.88 9.16
CA LYS A 113 -27.14 -7.41 9.06
C LYS A 113 -27.09 -6.69 10.40
N ASP A 114 -27.38 -7.39 11.51
CA ASP A 114 -27.42 -6.83 12.86
C ASP A 114 -26.07 -7.04 13.58
N LEU A 115 -25.13 -7.76 12.96
CA LEU A 115 -23.77 -7.92 13.47
C LEU A 115 -22.98 -6.61 13.33
N PRO A 116 -22.12 -6.28 14.30
CA PRO A 116 -21.13 -5.21 14.13
C PRO A 116 -20.27 -5.44 12.89
N ILE A 117 -19.80 -4.35 12.29
CA ILE A 117 -19.00 -4.42 11.07
C ILE A 117 -17.70 -5.21 11.29
N GLN A 118 -17.09 -5.08 12.47
CA GLN A 118 -15.85 -5.78 12.84
C GLN A 118 -16.04 -7.30 12.82
N HIS A 119 -17.14 -7.78 13.40
CA HIS A 119 -17.51 -9.20 13.39
C HIS A 119 -17.87 -9.67 11.99
N SER A 120 -18.53 -8.83 11.20
CA SER A 120 -18.91 -9.16 9.82
C SER A 120 -17.71 -9.26 8.86
N ILE A 121 -16.57 -8.64 9.17
CA ILE A 121 -15.36 -8.64 8.33
C ILE A 121 -14.27 -9.60 8.82
N THR A 122 -14.50 -10.28 9.94
CA THR A 122 -13.51 -11.15 10.58
C THR A 122 -13.17 -12.32 9.66
N PRO A 123 -11.87 -12.59 9.38
CA PRO A 123 -11.46 -13.74 8.56
C PRO A 123 -11.51 -15.06 9.33
N GLU A 124 -11.48 -15.01 10.66
CA GLU A 124 -11.64 -16.15 11.56
C GLU A 124 -13.11 -16.38 11.95
N HIS A 125 -13.38 -17.45 12.71
CA HIS A 125 -14.71 -17.76 13.22
C HIS A 125 -15.01 -16.98 14.50
N LEU A 126 -16.28 -16.69 14.75
CA LEU A 126 -16.75 -16.09 16.00
C LEU A 126 -17.13 -17.18 17.00
N GLU A 127 -16.61 -17.09 18.22
CA GLU A 127 -17.01 -17.97 19.32
C GLU A 127 -18.31 -17.45 19.94
N ALA A 128 -19.36 -18.28 19.95
CA ALA A 128 -20.61 -17.97 20.62
C ALA A 128 -20.64 -18.59 22.02
N TYR A 129 -20.86 -17.77 23.04
CA TYR A 129 -20.99 -18.20 24.43
C TYR A 129 -22.18 -17.51 25.08
N ILE A 130 -22.70 -18.13 26.13
CA ILE A 130 -23.83 -17.60 26.88
C ILE A 130 -23.40 -17.25 28.30
N ILE A 131 -23.85 -16.08 28.75
CA ILE A 131 -23.71 -15.63 30.13
C ILE A 131 -25.11 -15.51 30.74
N ILE A 132 -25.37 -16.28 31.79
CA ILE A 132 -26.61 -16.18 32.58
C ILE A 132 -26.25 -15.91 34.04
N GLY A 133 -26.87 -14.89 34.62
CA GLY A 133 -26.66 -14.49 36.00
C GLY A 133 -27.85 -13.73 36.60
N SER A 134 -27.89 -13.67 37.91
CA SER A 134 -28.91 -12.95 38.68
C SER A 134 -28.29 -12.41 39.96
N PHE A 135 -28.88 -11.35 40.52
CA PHE A 135 -28.58 -10.97 41.90
C PHE A 135 -28.94 -12.13 42.84
N GLY A 136 -28.08 -12.41 43.83
CA GLY A 136 -28.27 -13.47 44.82
C GLY A 136 -27.00 -14.29 45.07
N SER A 137 -27.17 -15.40 45.80
CA SER A 137 -26.09 -16.35 46.13
C SER A 137 -25.84 -17.41 45.05
N SER A 138 -26.57 -17.34 43.92
CA SER A 138 -26.47 -18.31 42.84
C SER A 138 -25.30 -18.01 41.91
N ALA A 139 -24.43 -18.98 41.67
CA ALA A 139 -23.32 -18.89 40.74
C ALA A 139 -23.82 -18.64 39.31
N ALA A 140 -23.24 -17.64 38.64
CA ALA A 140 -23.46 -17.38 37.23
C ALA A 140 -22.83 -18.48 36.37
N ILE A 141 -23.37 -18.67 35.17
CA ILE A 141 -22.86 -19.62 34.20
C ILE A 141 -22.35 -18.89 32.97
N GLU A 142 -21.12 -19.24 32.58
CA GLU A 142 -20.54 -18.93 31.28
C GLU A 142 -20.32 -20.27 30.57
N SER A 143 -20.94 -20.47 29.41
CA SER A 143 -20.79 -21.71 28.65
C SER A 143 -20.56 -21.40 27.17
N PRO A 144 -19.52 -21.97 26.55
CA PRO A 144 -19.37 -21.94 25.10
C PRO A 144 -20.49 -22.79 24.46
N LEU A 145 -21.00 -22.35 23.31
CA LEU A 145 -22.07 -23.02 22.58
C LEU A 145 -21.59 -23.56 21.24
N PHE A 146 -21.06 -22.71 20.36
CA PHE A 146 -20.64 -23.08 19.01
C PHE A 146 -19.73 -22.03 18.38
N ASN A 147 -19.08 -22.41 17.28
CA ASN A 147 -18.32 -21.50 16.44
C ASN A 147 -19.16 -21.09 15.23
N LEU A 148 -19.20 -19.79 14.97
CA LEU A 148 -19.97 -19.15 13.92
C LEU A 148 -19.03 -18.67 12.82
N GLU A 149 -19.15 -19.24 11.64
CA GLU A 149 -18.46 -18.79 10.44
C GLU A 149 -19.37 -17.86 9.64
N ILE A 150 -18.82 -16.76 9.15
CA ILE A 150 -19.58 -15.76 8.41
C ILE A 150 -19.29 -15.92 6.92
N ASP A 151 -20.27 -16.43 6.18
CA ASP A 151 -20.20 -16.52 4.73
C ASP A 151 -20.69 -15.21 4.12
N ARG A 152 -19.75 -14.43 3.58
CA ARG A 152 -20.07 -13.17 2.91
C ARG A 152 -20.29 -13.42 1.43
N ASN A 153 -21.39 -12.89 0.92
CA ASN A 153 -21.63 -12.89 -0.51
C ASN A 153 -20.53 -12.05 -1.22
N PRO A 154 -19.80 -12.60 -2.20
CA PRO A 154 -18.82 -11.85 -2.98
C PRO A 154 -19.41 -10.64 -3.74
N ASP A 155 -20.72 -10.61 -3.98
CA ASP A 155 -21.42 -9.48 -4.62
C ASP A 155 -21.83 -8.35 -3.65
N ASP A 156 -21.52 -8.47 -2.36
CA ASP A 156 -21.86 -7.45 -1.36
C ASP A 156 -20.96 -6.21 -1.50
N LEU A 157 -21.54 -5.09 -1.94
CA LEU A 157 -20.86 -3.81 -2.16
C LEU A 157 -20.49 -3.06 -0.86
N ARG A 158 -20.81 -3.63 0.32
CA ARG A 158 -20.43 -3.00 1.60
C ARG A 158 -18.92 -2.97 1.76
N PRO A 159 -18.33 -1.81 2.12
CA PRO A 159 -16.88 -1.69 2.23
C PRO A 159 -16.34 -2.70 3.25
N LEU A 160 -15.36 -3.50 2.81
CA LEU A 160 -14.55 -4.40 3.65
C LEU A 160 -13.65 -3.64 4.64
N SER A 161 -13.58 -2.33 4.50
CA SER A 161 -12.69 -1.48 5.27
C SER A 161 -13.45 -0.87 6.45
N TYR A 162 -13.16 -1.39 7.65
CA TYR A 162 -13.40 -0.68 8.89
C TYR A 162 -12.25 0.30 9.09
N GLU A 163 -12.55 1.60 9.14
CA GLU A 163 -11.58 2.59 9.58
C GLU A 163 -11.32 2.35 11.07
N ALA A 164 -10.14 1.81 11.37
CA ALA A 164 -9.76 1.56 12.75
C ALA A 164 -9.77 2.89 13.53
N PRO A 165 -10.30 2.89 14.77
CA PRO A 165 -10.30 4.10 15.58
C PRO A 165 -8.86 4.60 15.76
N LEU A 166 -8.68 5.92 15.75
CA LEU A 166 -7.37 6.55 15.87
C LEU A 166 -6.64 6.03 17.10
N ARG A 167 -5.60 5.21 16.88
CA ARG A 167 -4.77 4.65 17.94
C ARG A 167 -3.42 5.34 17.91
N TYR A 168 -3.08 6.05 18.99
CA TYR A 168 -1.77 6.65 19.13
C TYR A 168 -0.71 5.55 19.27
N GLY A 169 0.23 5.51 18.34
CA GLY A 169 1.30 4.54 18.27
C GLY A 169 2.41 5.03 17.35
N LYS A 170 3.49 4.25 17.26
CA LYS A 170 4.57 4.53 16.32
C LYS A 170 4.04 4.37 14.88
N LEU A 171 4.15 5.43 14.07
CA LEU A 171 3.81 5.36 12.65
C LEU A 171 4.88 4.59 11.88
N ASN A 172 4.48 4.03 10.74
CA ASN A 172 5.41 3.41 9.80
C ASN A 172 6.38 4.45 9.23
N GLU A 173 7.63 4.05 9.03
CA GLU A 173 8.63 4.88 8.39
C GLU A 173 8.23 5.15 6.92
N GLN A 174 8.33 6.41 6.49
CA GLN A 174 8.07 6.81 5.11
C GLN A 174 9.40 7.00 4.39
N THR A 175 9.68 6.16 3.40
CA THR A 175 10.89 6.26 2.57
C THR A 175 10.57 6.96 1.25
N HIS A 176 11.35 7.98 0.90
CA HIS A 176 11.25 8.60 -0.43
C HIS A 176 11.91 7.71 -1.49
N HIS A 177 11.13 7.27 -2.48
CA HIS A 177 11.66 6.52 -3.62
C HIS A 177 12.12 7.48 -4.72
N TYR A 178 13.44 7.60 -4.88
CA TYR A 178 14.03 8.38 -5.97
C TYR A 178 13.74 7.74 -7.33
N ARG A 179 13.65 8.58 -8.36
CA ARG A 179 13.57 8.11 -9.75
C ARG A 179 14.83 7.33 -10.09
N LYS A 180 14.65 6.19 -10.77
CA LYS A 180 15.76 5.41 -11.33
C LYS A 180 16.50 6.27 -12.36
N HIS A 181 17.83 6.23 -12.35
CA HIS A 181 18.63 6.89 -13.38
C HIS A 181 18.51 6.17 -14.72
N ASP A 182 18.49 6.92 -15.82
CA ASP A 182 18.47 6.36 -17.16
C ASP A 182 19.77 5.64 -17.48
N THR A 183 19.68 4.49 -18.14
CA THR A 183 20.86 3.69 -18.51
C THR A 183 21.47 4.27 -19.79
N SER A 184 22.76 4.63 -19.76
CA SER A 184 23.50 5.04 -20.95
C SER A 184 23.77 3.85 -21.89
N PRO A 185 23.85 4.08 -23.23
CA PRO A 185 24.16 3.03 -24.20
C PRO A 185 25.57 2.46 -24.03
N ASN A 186 25.83 1.32 -24.69
CA ASN A 186 27.16 0.69 -24.70
C ASN A 186 28.18 1.58 -25.42
N ILE A 187 29.32 1.85 -24.76
CA ILE A 187 30.42 2.66 -25.27
C ILE A 187 30.91 2.22 -26.65
N LEU A 188 30.91 0.91 -26.93
CA LEU A 188 31.35 0.40 -28.23
C LEU A 188 30.46 0.90 -29.36
N LEU A 189 29.14 0.93 -29.16
CA LEU A 189 28.20 1.41 -30.17
C LEU A 189 28.35 2.92 -30.39
N SER A 190 28.56 3.68 -29.32
CA SER A 190 28.84 5.12 -29.41
C SER A 190 30.14 5.42 -30.16
N LEU A 191 31.20 4.63 -29.94
CA LEU A 191 32.47 4.78 -30.63
C LEU A 191 32.38 4.44 -32.13
N ILE A 192 31.61 3.42 -32.51
CA ILE A 192 31.35 3.10 -33.92
C ILE A 192 30.63 4.28 -34.59
N GLY A 193 29.59 4.82 -33.97
CA GLY A 193 28.88 6.00 -34.47
C GLY A 193 29.81 7.21 -34.67
N LEU A 194 30.65 7.51 -33.67
CA LEU A 194 31.67 8.55 -33.77
C LEU A 194 32.64 8.29 -34.93
N GLY A 195 33.12 7.04 -35.07
CA GLY A 195 34.03 6.64 -36.14
C GLY A 195 33.43 6.87 -37.53
N LEU A 196 32.15 6.53 -37.73
CA LEU A 196 31.45 6.78 -39.00
C LEU A 196 31.34 8.26 -39.33
N VAL A 197 31.03 9.11 -38.35
CA VAL A 197 30.97 10.57 -38.52
C VAL A 197 32.37 11.10 -38.86
N VAL A 198 33.40 10.69 -38.12
CA VAL A 198 34.78 11.14 -38.38
C VAL A 198 35.28 10.68 -39.75
N ALA A 199 34.86 9.50 -40.22
CA ALA A 199 35.22 8.99 -41.55
C ALA A 199 34.64 9.81 -42.71
N THR A 200 33.60 10.63 -42.48
CA THR A 200 33.05 11.51 -43.53
C THR A 200 34.01 12.64 -43.93
N TYR A 201 34.86 13.13 -43.02
CA TYR A 201 35.83 14.18 -43.31
C TYR A 201 36.90 13.78 -44.34
N PRO A 202 37.65 12.67 -44.19
CA PRO A 202 38.60 12.24 -45.22
C PRO A 202 37.90 11.89 -46.53
N ALA A 203 36.69 11.32 -46.50
CA ALA A 203 35.90 11.06 -47.70
C ALA A 203 35.56 12.35 -48.46
N LEU A 204 35.18 13.41 -47.74
CA LEU A 204 34.94 14.73 -48.32
C LEU A 204 36.21 15.32 -48.95
N LEU A 205 37.35 15.25 -48.26
CA LEU A 205 38.63 15.73 -48.79
C LEU A 205 39.06 14.96 -50.04
N ALA A 206 38.87 13.63 -50.06
CA ALA A 206 39.12 12.81 -51.23
C ALA A 206 38.20 13.19 -52.40
N ALA A 207 36.92 13.44 -52.13
CA ALA A 207 35.96 13.90 -53.13
C ALA A 207 36.38 15.26 -53.72
N TRP A 208 36.79 16.23 -52.89
CA TRP A 208 37.31 17.51 -53.37
C TRP A 208 38.53 17.34 -54.26
N GLY A 209 39.47 16.45 -53.88
CA GLY A 209 40.61 16.12 -54.72
C GLY A 209 40.20 15.51 -56.07
N TYR A 210 39.23 14.60 -56.05
CA TYR A 210 38.69 13.97 -57.27
C TYR A 210 38.02 15.00 -58.21
N PHE A 211 37.29 15.97 -57.67
CA PHE A 211 36.67 17.05 -58.45
C PHE A 211 37.63 18.18 -58.84
N GLY A 212 38.93 18.06 -58.56
CA GLY A 212 39.95 19.03 -58.99
C GLY A 212 40.00 20.32 -58.15
N ALA A 213 39.48 20.30 -56.92
CA ALA A 213 39.66 21.40 -55.98
C ALA A 213 41.17 21.61 -55.71
N ASN A 214 41.65 22.83 -55.91
CA ASN A 214 43.08 23.15 -55.82
C ASN A 214 43.33 24.49 -55.12
N LEU A 215 44.59 24.73 -54.76
CA LEU A 215 45.04 25.94 -54.08
C LEU A 215 45.98 26.79 -54.96
N ASN A 216 45.89 26.68 -56.28
CA ASN A 216 46.86 27.25 -57.23
C ASN A 216 46.99 28.79 -57.11
N HIS A 217 45.93 29.47 -56.66
CA HIS A 217 45.91 30.92 -56.49
C HIS A 217 46.15 31.39 -55.05
N ALA A 218 46.44 30.48 -54.12
CA ALA A 218 46.73 30.82 -52.74
C ALA A 218 48.03 31.64 -52.63
N GLN A 219 49.09 31.23 -53.33
CA GLN A 219 50.36 31.96 -53.36
C GLN A 219 50.22 33.35 -54.00
N GLN A 220 49.40 33.48 -55.04
CA GLN A 220 49.14 34.76 -55.71
C GLN A 220 48.28 35.70 -54.86
N ALA A 221 47.30 35.16 -54.12
CA ALA A 221 46.51 35.92 -53.16
C ALA A 221 47.38 36.44 -52.00
N LEU A 222 48.25 35.56 -51.48
CA LEU A 222 49.11 35.89 -50.34
C LEU A 222 50.25 36.83 -50.73
N SER A 223 50.71 36.86 -51.98
CA SER A 223 51.73 37.83 -52.42
C SER A 223 51.16 39.22 -52.67
N LYS A 224 49.92 39.34 -53.16
CA LYS A 224 49.29 40.63 -53.47
C LYS A 224 48.71 41.34 -52.25
N ALA A 225 48.12 40.59 -51.31
CA ALA A 225 47.54 41.15 -50.10
C ALA A 225 47.79 40.23 -48.89
N PRO A 226 49.07 40.05 -48.48
CA PRO A 226 49.48 39.08 -47.45
C PRO A 226 48.75 39.29 -46.14
N VAL A 227 48.71 40.55 -45.67
CA VAL A 227 48.12 40.89 -44.37
C VAL A 227 46.61 40.69 -44.40
N ALA A 228 45.91 41.08 -45.47
CA ALA A 228 44.46 40.97 -45.54
C ALA A 228 44.01 39.50 -45.57
N HIS A 229 44.62 38.67 -46.42
CA HIS A 229 44.26 37.24 -46.52
C HIS A 229 44.67 36.44 -45.29
N ALA A 230 45.87 36.69 -44.73
CA ALA A 230 46.32 36.00 -43.52
C ALA A 230 45.48 36.38 -42.30
N THR A 231 45.16 37.67 -42.10
CA THR A 231 44.33 38.10 -40.97
C THR A 231 42.88 37.67 -41.13
N PHE A 232 42.34 37.63 -42.36
CA PHE A 232 40.98 37.14 -42.63
C PHE A 232 40.84 35.64 -42.37
N PHE A 233 41.77 34.82 -42.88
CA PHE A 233 41.74 33.38 -42.61
C PHE A 233 42.02 33.08 -41.12
N GLY A 234 42.99 33.77 -40.53
CA GLY A 234 43.32 33.65 -39.12
C GLY A 234 42.16 34.06 -38.20
N SER A 235 41.38 35.07 -38.57
CA SER A 235 40.23 35.51 -37.77
C SER A 235 39.06 34.52 -37.86
N ILE A 236 38.87 33.83 -38.99
CA ILE A 236 37.92 32.72 -39.11
C ILE A 236 38.33 31.57 -38.18
N LEU A 237 39.60 31.14 -38.21
CA LEU A 237 40.10 30.11 -37.31
C LEU A 237 40.01 30.52 -35.83
N ALA A 238 40.28 31.79 -35.52
CA ALA A 238 40.13 32.32 -34.18
C ALA A 238 38.67 32.30 -33.71
N MET A 239 37.71 32.60 -34.60
CA MET A 239 36.28 32.53 -34.28
C MET A 239 35.85 31.09 -33.95
N GLU A 240 36.29 30.10 -34.73
CA GLU A 240 36.05 28.69 -34.41
C GLU A 240 36.66 28.28 -33.06
N GLY A 241 37.88 28.75 -32.77
CA GLY A 241 38.50 28.54 -31.45
C GLY A 241 37.68 29.13 -30.30
N VAL A 242 37.08 30.31 -30.51
CA VAL A 242 36.18 30.94 -29.53
C VAL A 242 34.90 30.10 -29.32
N PHE A 243 34.35 29.50 -30.37
CA PHE A 243 33.21 28.58 -30.24
C PHE A 243 33.58 27.28 -29.54
N VAL A 244 34.76 26.72 -29.78
CA VAL A 244 35.27 25.56 -29.04
C VAL A 244 35.44 25.92 -27.55
N ALA A 245 36.02 27.08 -27.24
CA ALA A 245 36.17 27.53 -25.86
C ALA A 245 34.80 27.71 -25.16
N TYR A 246 33.79 28.19 -25.88
CA TYR A 246 32.41 28.24 -25.40
C TYR A 246 31.87 26.85 -25.06
N HIS A 247 32.03 25.89 -25.97
CA HIS A 247 31.56 24.52 -25.79
C HIS A 247 32.24 23.81 -24.62
N VAL A 248 33.54 24.06 -24.40
CA VAL A 248 34.31 23.44 -23.30
C VAL A 248 33.94 24.03 -21.94
N GLY A 249 33.43 25.27 -21.87
CA GLY A 249 32.85 25.79 -20.63
C GLY A 249 33.01 27.29 -20.35
N TRP A 250 33.50 28.09 -21.30
CA TRP A 250 33.56 29.54 -21.10
C TRP A 250 32.16 30.14 -21.04
N LYS A 251 31.94 31.11 -20.14
CA LYS A 251 30.64 31.77 -19.98
C LYS A 251 30.34 32.70 -21.15
N LEU A 252 29.07 32.77 -21.54
CA LEU A 252 28.58 33.59 -22.66
C LEU A 252 29.07 35.05 -22.59
N LEU A 253 28.93 35.71 -21.43
CA LEU A 253 29.31 37.12 -21.26
C LEU A 253 30.83 37.37 -21.37
N HIS A 254 31.67 36.35 -21.17
CA HIS A 254 33.12 36.48 -21.34
C HIS A 254 33.53 36.36 -22.81
N ILE A 255 32.79 35.55 -23.57
CA ILE A 255 33.04 35.31 -24.98
C ILE A 255 32.48 36.42 -25.87
N LEU A 256 31.34 37.00 -25.52
CA LEU A 256 30.69 38.04 -26.31
C LEU A 256 31.62 39.22 -26.71
N PRO A 257 32.42 39.82 -25.80
CA PRO A 257 33.37 40.86 -26.19
C PRO A 257 34.47 40.34 -27.12
N ILE A 258 34.93 39.10 -26.92
CA ILE A 258 35.96 38.47 -27.76
C ILE A 258 35.41 38.22 -29.18
N VAL A 259 34.18 37.71 -29.30
CA VAL A 259 33.47 37.58 -30.57
C VAL A 259 33.30 38.94 -31.24
N GLY A 260 32.98 39.99 -30.48
CA GLY A 260 32.92 41.36 -31.00
C GLY A 260 34.24 41.79 -31.63
N VAL A 261 35.36 41.61 -30.92
CA VAL A 261 36.69 41.95 -31.42
C VAL A 261 37.07 41.09 -32.65
N VAL A 262 37.00 39.76 -32.54
CA VAL A 262 37.36 38.85 -33.66
C VAL A 262 36.44 39.08 -34.87
N GLY A 263 35.15 39.35 -34.65
CA GLY A 263 34.18 39.64 -35.69
C GLY A 263 34.48 40.95 -36.41
N THR A 264 34.83 42.02 -35.69
CA THR A 264 35.25 43.29 -36.32
C THR A 264 36.53 43.12 -37.14
N VAL A 265 37.52 42.37 -36.63
CA VAL A 265 38.74 42.05 -37.38
C VAL A 265 38.42 41.26 -38.65
N THR A 266 37.57 40.23 -38.55
CA THR A 266 37.11 39.42 -39.70
C THR A 266 36.40 40.27 -40.74
N PHE A 267 35.55 41.21 -40.32
CA PHE A 267 34.83 42.10 -41.24
C PHE A 267 35.81 43.02 -41.98
N LEU A 268 36.70 43.71 -41.26
CA LEU A 268 37.62 44.68 -41.86
C LEU A 268 38.66 44.02 -42.77
N SER A 269 39.20 42.87 -42.38
CA SER A 269 40.15 42.12 -43.23
C SER A 269 39.43 41.48 -44.42
N GLY A 270 38.21 40.96 -44.21
CA GLY A 270 37.39 40.33 -45.23
C GLY A 270 37.01 41.26 -46.38
N VAL A 271 36.63 42.51 -46.09
CA VAL A 271 36.34 43.51 -47.13
C VAL A 271 37.55 43.68 -48.05
N LYS A 272 38.75 43.83 -47.49
CA LYS A 272 39.99 44.00 -48.29
C LYS A 272 40.37 42.73 -49.07
N ALA A 273 40.25 41.56 -48.43
CA ALA A 273 40.56 40.27 -49.05
C ALA A 273 39.60 39.95 -50.21
N LEU A 274 38.29 40.19 -50.02
CA LEU A 274 37.27 39.95 -51.04
C LEU A 274 37.32 40.98 -52.18
N SER A 275 37.66 42.24 -51.90
CA SER A 275 37.88 43.25 -52.95
C SER A 275 39.04 42.88 -53.88
N GLU A 276 40.11 42.28 -53.34
CA GLU A 276 41.20 41.77 -54.16
C GLU A 276 40.76 40.59 -55.04
N VAL A 277 39.97 39.66 -54.50
CA VAL A 277 39.35 38.56 -55.27
C VAL A 277 38.44 39.11 -56.38
N GLN A 278 37.65 40.14 -56.09
CA GLN A 278 36.81 40.82 -57.07
C GLN A 278 37.66 41.47 -58.17
N GLY A 279 38.76 42.13 -57.82
CA GLY A 279 39.70 42.72 -58.78
C GLY A 279 40.29 41.67 -59.73
N ARG A 280 40.65 40.49 -59.22
CA ARG A 280 41.10 39.36 -60.06
C ARG A 280 40.03 38.91 -61.06
N ARG A 281 38.76 38.82 -60.61
CA ARG A 281 37.63 38.45 -61.48
C ARG A 281 37.39 39.48 -62.58
N LEU A 282 37.55 40.77 -62.28
CA LEU A 282 37.42 41.85 -63.26
C LEU A 282 38.58 41.88 -64.26
N ALA A 283 39.79 41.51 -63.83
CA ALA A 283 40.97 41.38 -64.69
C ALA A 283 40.98 40.11 -65.55
N GLY A 284 39.90 39.30 -65.56
CA GLY A 284 39.80 38.08 -66.34
C GLY A 284 40.58 36.88 -65.77
N LEU A 285 41.17 37.01 -64.58
CA LEU A 285 41.85 35.92 -63.85
C LEU A 285 40.81 35.06 -63.13
N ARG A 286 39.91 34.44 -63.90
CA ARG A 286 38.89 33.50 -63.41
C ARG A 286 39.45 32.09 -63.43
N GLN A 287 40.20 31.77 -62.39
CA GLN A 287 40.32 30.48 -61.73
C GLN A 287 41.23 30.71 -60.51
#